data_AF-A0A2E9Z2P2-F1
#
_entry.id   AF-A0A2E9Z2P2-F1
#
_cell.length_a   1.000
_cell.length_b   1.000
_cell.length_c   1.000
_cell.angle_alpha   90.00
_cell.angle_beta   90.00
_cell.angle_gamma   90.00
#
_symmetry.space_group_name_H-M   'P 1'
#
loop_
_entity.id
_entity.type
_entity.pdbx_description
1 polymer ?
#
loop_
_entity_poly.entity_id
_entity_poly.type
_entity_poly.pdbx_seq_one_letter_code
_entity_poly.pdbx_strand_id
1 'polypeptide(L)'
;MSDQETTADQEENKDTEETATDSLADLQELEKIKQELMKEKEKAAKELAEGEEEGEDLREVDYLQKLITLSVKFDHHIGMFLMPAYIDCGLKYDHRLAESYMTQITTIESFLRLLEKVDGVTREQVTKDCILKLRNILQLVHKNLIKPLYREVEAMKKKPKSESLDNFKTNWNERLGDLQKACDFEYQVLDVKAFLVK
;
A
#
# COMPACT_ATOMS: atom_id res chain seq x y z
N MET A 1 -50.44 -22.72 -42.26
CA MET A 1 -51.08 -22.94 -40.95
C MET A 1 -49.95 -22.95 -39.93
N SER A 2 -49.39 -21.77 -39.64
CA SER A 2 -49.79 -20.84 -38.57
C SER A 2 -49.43 -21.39 -37.19
N ASP A 3 -48.90 -20.65 -36.23
CA ASP A 3 -48.19 -19.37 -36.13
C ASP A 3 -47.93 -19.21 -34.61
N GLN A 4 -46.87 -18.47 -34.25
CA GLN A 4 -46.67 -17.73 -32.98
C GLN A 4 -46.42 -18.56 -31.69
N GLU A 5 -45.31 -18.42 -30.94
CA GLU A 5 -44.63 -17.28 -30.25
C GLU A 5 -44.54 -17.76 -28.76
N THR A 6 -43.50 -17.58 -27.94
CA THR A 6 -42.74 -16.38 -27.57
C THR A 6 -41.50 -16.76 -26.72
N THR A 7 -40.42 -15.99 -26.92
CA THR A 7 -39.45 -15.38 -25.94
C THR A 7 -38.42 -16.25 -25.21
N ALA A 8 -37.12 -16.03 -25.46
CA ALA A 8 -36.16 -15.22 -24.66
C ALA A 8 -35.70 -15.98 -23.41
N ASP A 9 -34.42 -16.32 -23.21
CA ASP A 9 -33.31 -15.37 -23.10
C ASP A 9 -31.98 -15.92 -23.62
N GLN A 10 -31.26 -15.03 -24.29
CA GLN A 10 -29.83 -15.10 -24.52
C GLN A 10 -29.13 -14.86 -23.17
N GLU A 11 -28.49 -15.87 -22.59
CA GLU A 11 -27.42 -15.60 -21.64
C GLU A 11 -26.16 -15.25 -22.44
N GLU A 12 -26.08 -13.97 -22.80
CA GLU A 12 -24.81 -13.28 -23.01
C GLU A 12 -23.93 -13.51 -21.77
N ASN A 13 -22.90 -14.33 -21.92
CA ASN A 13 -21.81 -14.39 -20.97
C ASN A 13 -20.92 -13.16 -21.21
N LYS A 14 -21.37 -12.01 -20.72
CA LYS A 14 -20.59 -10.79 -20.58
C LYS A 14 -20.36 -10.51 -19.09
N ASP A 15 -19.12 -10.12 -18.83
CA ASP A 15 -18.65 -9.42 -17.64
C ASP A 15 -18.61 -10.21 -16.34
N THR A 16 -17.44 -10.78 -16.09
CA THR A 16 -16.63 -10.34 -14.93
C THR A 16 -15.14 -10.62 -15.22
N GLU A 17 -14.60 -9.97 -16.27
CA GLU A 17 -13.21 -9.52 -16.21
C GLU A 17 -13.17 -8.34 -15.24
N GLU A 18 -13.26 -8.62 -13.94
CA GLU A 18 -12.88 -7.67 -12.90
C GLU A 18 -11.37 -7.47 -13.00
N THR A 19 -10.98 -6.48 -13.80
CA THR A 19 -9.86 -5.57 -13.53
C THR A 19 -8.69 -6.20 -12.77
N ALA A 20 -8.03 -7.18 -13.40
CA ALA A 20 -6.60 -7.35 -13.22
C ALA A 20 -5.91 -6.26 -14.05
N THR A 21 -6.20 -4.99 -13.73
CA THR A 21 -5.54 -3.83 -14.31
C THR A 21 -4.10 -3.84 -13.81
N ASP A 22 -3.26 -4.49 -14.63
CA ASP A 22 -1.88 -4.18 -14.95
C ASP A 22 -1.05 -3.45 -13.88
N SER A 23 -0.92 -4.06 -12.71
CA SER A 23 0.00 -3.55 -11.67
C SER A 23 1.46 -3.45 -12.16
N LEU A 24 1.80 -4.14 -13.25
CA LEU A 24 3.10 -4.07 -13.90
C LEU A 24 3.24 -2.81 -14.77
N ALA A 25 2.21 -2.42 -15.52
CA ALA A 25 2.19 -1.12 -16.20
C ALA A 25 2.22 0.04 -15.20
N ASP A 26 1.49 -0.04 -14.09
CA ASP A 26 1.54 0.96 -13.02
C ASP A 26 2.94 1.11 -12.42
N LEU A 27 3.73 0.03 -12.40
CA LEU A 27 5.13 0.04 -11.94
C LEU A 27 6.09 0.59 -13.01
N GLN A 28 5.84 0.31 -14.29
CA GLN A 28 6.62 0.90 -15.38
C GLN A 28 6.38 2.40 -15.51
N GLU A 29 5.14 2.84 -15.30
CA GLU A 29 4.79 4.25 -15.24
C GLU A 29 5.47 4.93 -14.05
N LEU A 30 5.47 4.29 -12.88
CA LEU A 30 6.27 4.75 -11.74
C LEU A 30 7.76 4.86 -12.08
N GLU A 31 8.37 3.87 -12.74
CA GLU A 31 9.79 3.93 -13.10
C GLU A 31 10.09 5.04 -14.11
N LYS A 32 9.15 5.37 -15.01
CA LYS A 32 9.27 6.56 -15.87
C LYS A 32 9.19 7.85 -15.07
N ILE A 33 8.21 7.95 -14.15
CA ILE A 33 8.08 9.08 -13.22
C ILE A 33 9.36 9.24 -12.39
N LYS A 34 10.00 8.16 -11.95
CA LYS A 34 11.30 8.18 -11.26
C LYS A 34 12.41 8.82 -12.09
N GLN A 35 12.48 8.48 -13.37
CA GLN A 35 13.48 9.03 -14.27
C GLN A 35 13.25 10.51 -14.55
N GLU A 36 11.99 10.93 -14.64
CA GLU A 36 11.60 12.33 -14.79
C GLU A 36 11.89 13.13 -13.52
N LEU A 37 11.52 12.61 -12.34
CA LEU A 37 11.85 13.19 -11.04
C LEU A 37 13.36 13.33 -10.81
N MET A 38 14.16 12.38 -11.30
CA MET A 38 15.63 12.49 -11.22
C MET A 38 16.17 13.64 -12.08
N LYS A 39 15.54 13.95 -13.22
CA LYS A 39 15.91 15.12 -14.05
C LYS A 39 15.43 16.43 -13.42
N GLU A 40 14.24 16.44 -12.84
CA GLU A 40 13.73 17.61 -12.12
C GLU A 40 14.54 17.92 -10.88
N LYS A 41 15.00 16.90 -10.14
CA LYS A 41 15.97 17.04 -9.05
C LYS A 41 17.26 17.73 -9.48
N GLU A 42 17.79 17.42 -10.66
CA GLU A 42 18.99 18.10 -11.18
C GLU A 42 18.72 19.57 -11.53
N LYS A 43 17.49 19.90 -11.90
CA LYS A 43 17.05 21.27 -12.19
C LYS A 43 16.77 22.05 -10.90
N ALA A 44 16.03 21.48 -9.97
CA ALA A 44 15.74 22.06 -8.65
C ALA A 44 17.03 22.28 -7.84
N ALA A 45 18.02 21.37 -7.93
CA ALA A 45 19.32 21.57 -7.29
C ALA A 45 20.12 22.77 -7.84
N LYS A 46 19.82 23.24 -9.06
CA LYS A 46 20.39 24.48 -9.60
C LYS A 46 19.62 25.72 -9.15
N GLU A 47 18.31 25.62 -8.99
CA GLU A 47 17.43 26.73 -8.57
C GLU A 47 17.52 26.98 -7.05
N LEU A 48 17.71 25.93 -6.24
CA LEU A 48 17.93 26.03 -4.79
C LEU A 48 19.23 26.76 -4.41
N ALA A 49 20.20 26.83 -5.33
CA ALA A 49 21.42 27.59 -5.14
C ALA A 49 21.19 29.12 -5.18
N GLU A 50 20.02 29.58 -5.62
CA GLU A 50 19.68 31.01 -5.75
C GLU A 50 18.73 31.54 -4.65
N GLY A 51 18.24 30.66 -3.77
CA GLY A 51 17.69 30.99 -2.44
C GLY A 51 16.37 31.76 -2.39
N GLU A 52 15.29 31.08 -1.96
CA GLU A 52 14.22 31.59 -1.06
C GLU A 52 13.20 30.46 -0.75
N GLU A 53 12.55 30.54 0.43
CA GLU A 53 11.51 29.65 1.02
C GLU A 53 11.92 28.47 1.94
N GLU A 54 12.61 28.75 3.05
CA GLU A 54 12.95 27.73 4.06
C GLU A 54 11.79 27.32 5.02
N GLY A 55 10.68 28.08 5.08
CA GLY A 55 9.66 27.94 6.14
C GLY A 55 8.53 26.94 5.88
N GLU A 56 8.05 26.82 4.64
CA GLU A 56 7.05 25.82 4.23
C GLU A 56 7.69 24.46 3.94
N ASP A 57 8.91 24.49 3.40
CA ASP A 57 9.71 23.31 3.06
C ASP A 57 9.95 22.39 4.27
N LEU A 58 10.26 22.96 5.45
CA LEU A 58 10.54 22.18 6.66
C LEU A 58 9.34 21.33 7.15
N ARG A 59 8.11 21.84 7.05
CA ARG A 59 6.92 21.09 7.51
C ARG A 59 6.58 19.93 6.56
N GLU A 60 6.70 20.17 5.26
CA GLU A 60 6.47 19.13 4.25
C GLU A 60 7.54 18.05 4.31
N VAL A 61 8.79 18.43 4.54
CA VAL A 61 9.89 17.48 4.75
C VAL A 61 9.66 16.64 6.01
N ASP A 62 9.23 17.22 7.13
CA ASP A 62 8.88 16.47 8.34
C ASP A 62 7.73 15.48 8.09
N TYR A 63 6.72 15.89 7.31
CA TYR A 63 5.62 15.04 6.91
C TYR A 63 6.09 13.86 6.05
N LEU A 64 6.95 14.12 5.04
CA LEU A 64 7.56 13.10 4.20
C LEU A 64 8.37 12.09 5.04
N GLN A 65 9.19 12.56 5.99
CA GLN A 65 9.95 11.68 6.89
C GLN A 65 9.03 10.77 7.71
N LYS A 66 7.89 11.30 8.16
CA LYS A 66 6.88 10.51 8.87
C LYS A 66 6.29 9.41 7.98
N LEU A 67 5.97 9.71 6.72
CA LEU A 67 5.46 8.72 5.76
C LEU A 67 6.50 7.64 5.41
N ILE A 68 7.76 8.04 5.22
CA ILE A 68 8.89 7.12 4.99
C ILE A 68 9.01 6.16 6.18
N THR A 69 9.01 6.70 7.40
CA THR A 69 9.10 5.92 8.63
C THR A 69 7.95 4.92 8.76
N LEU A 70 6.72 5.33 8.44
CA LEU A 70 5.56 4.45 8.45
C LEU A 70 5.66 3.35 7.39
N SER A 71 6.12 3.68 6.18
CA SER A 71 6.31 2.71 5.09
C SER A 71 7.32 1.62 5.48
N VAL A 72 8.47 2.00 6.04
CA VAL A 72 9.49 1.07 6.56
C VAL A 72 8.90 0.15 7.64
N LYS A 73 8.08 0.71 8.54
CA LYS A 73 7.40 -0.10 9.57
C LYS A 73 6.47 -1.13 8.93
N PHE A 74 5.78 -0.84 7.83
CA PHE A 74 4.93 -1.84 7.17
C PHE A 74 5.73 -2.96 6.51
N ASP A 75 6.81 -2.62 5.79
CA ASP A 75 7.73 -3.61 5.21
C ASP A 75 8.26 -4.58 6.27
N HIS A 76 8.81 -4.03 7.35
CA HIS A 76 9.28 -4.81 8.49
C HIS A 76 8.16 -5.64 9.13
N HIS A 77 6.91 -5.14 9.14
CA HIS A 77 5.78 -5.89 9.71
C HIS A 77 5.52 -7.19 8.97
N ILE A 78 5.47 -7.06 7.64
CA ILE A 78 5.17 -8.16 6.73
C ILE A 78 6.33 -9.13 6.73
N GLY A 79 7.56 -8.63 6.62
CA GLY A 79 8.77 -9.45 6.54
C GLY A 79 9.07 -10.23 7.82
N MET A 80 8.88 -9.63 9.00
CA MET A 80 9.34 -10.22 10.26
C MET A 80 8.25 -10.80 11.16
N PHE A 81 7.03 -10.24 11.18
CA PHE A 81 6.01 -10.70 12.14
C PHE A 81 4.94 -11.59 11.51
N LEU A 82 4.64 -11.42 10.22
CA LEU A 82 3.61 -12.21 9.56
C LEU A 82 4.02 -13.68 9.42
N MET A 83 5.25 -13.95 8.99
CA MET A 83 5.73 -15.32 8.80
C MET A 83 5.73 -16.14 10.12
N PRO A 84 6.27 -15.65 11.25
CA PRO A 84 6.15 -16.35 12.53
C PRO A 84 4.70 -16.63 12.95
N ALA A 85 3.78 -15.69 12.72
CA ALA A 85 2.36 -15.91 13.02
C ALA A 85 1.76 -17.08 12.23
N TYR A 86 2.13 -17.23 10.95
CA TYR A 86 1.75 -18.40 10.15
C TYR A 86 2.36 -19.70 10.70
N ILE A 87 3.67 -19.69 11.00
CA ILE A 87 4.40 -20.86 11.49
C ILE A 87 3.82 -21.35 12.82
N ASP A 88 3.60 -20.44 13.78
CA ASP A 88 3.04 -20.77 15.10
C ASP A 88 1.62 -21.34 15.01
N CYS A 89 0.87 -20.95 13.96
CA CYS A 89 -0.45 -21.47 13.67
C CYS A 89 -0.43 -22.78 12.86
N GLY A 90 0.75 -23.27 12.46
CA GLY A 90 0.90 -24.46 11.62
C GLY A 90 0.40 -24.25 10.18
N LEU A 91 0.39 -23.02 9.70
CA LEU A 91 -0.11 -22.63 8.39
C LEU A 91 1.04 -22.35 7.42
N LYS A 92 0.80 -22.56 6.12
CA LYS A 92 1.78 -22.31 5.07
C LYS A 92 1.83 -20.81 4.74
N TYR A 93 3.02 -20.23 4.81
CA TYR A 93 3.28 -18.85 4.40
C TYR A 93 3.64 -18.77 2.92
N ASP A 94 3.06 -17.81 2.19
CA ASP A 94 3.44 -17.52 0.80
C ASP A 94 4.55 -16.48 0.74
N HIS A 95 5.79 -16.97 0.78
CA HIS A 95 6.99 -16.12 0.75
C HIS A 95 7.09 -15.28 -0.52
N ARG A 96 6.70 -15.82 -1.68
CA ARG A 96 6.84 -15.12 -2.96
C ARG A 96 5.88 -13.95 -3.04
N LEU A 97 4.65 -14.16 -2.59
CA LEU A 97 3.64 -13.12 -2.55
C LEU A 97 4.03 -12.01 -1.56
N ALA A 98 4.51 -12.38 -0.38
CA ALA A 98 4.99 -11.42 0.61
C ALA A 98 6.17 -10.60 0.11
N GLU A 99 7.18 -11.25 -0.49
CA GLU A 99 8.36 -10.59 -1.06
C GLU A 99 7.98 -9.60 -2.17
N SER A 100 6.99 -9.94 -3.00
CA SER A 100 6.46 -9.02 -4.02
C SER A 100 5.86 -7.76 -3.39
N TYR A 101 5.07 -7.88 -2.32
CA TYR A 101 4.51 -6.71 -1.63
C TYR A 101 5.56 -5.90 -0.90
N MET A 102 6.52 -6.54 -0.26
CA MET A 102 7.67 -5.87 0.37
C MET A 102 8.44 -5.04 -0.65
N THR A 103 8.76 -5.61 -1.81
CA THR A 103 9.44 -4.90 -2.92
C THR A 103 8.68 -3.66 -3.38
N GLN A 104 7.34 -3.75 -3.46
CA GLN A 104 6.52 -2.59 -3.80
C GLN A 104 6.53 -1.51 -2.71
N ILE A 105 6.52 -1.90 -1.43
CA ILE A 105 6.63 -0.96 -0.30
C ILE A 105 8.00 -0.27 -0.31
N THR A 106 9.09 -1.01 -0.52
CA THR A 106 10.45 -0.45 -0.65
C THR A 106 10.56 0.53 -1.82
N THR A 107 9.84 0.24 -2.92
CA THR A 107 9.78 1.13 -4.08
C THR A 107 9.11 2.46 -3.72
N ILE A 108 7.98 2.42 -3.01
CA ILE A 108 7.29 3.64 -2.52
C ILE A 108 8.18 4.41 -1.54
N GLU A 109 8.83 3.72 -0.61
CA GLU A 109 9.79 4.34 0.30
C GLU A 109 10.88 5.10 -0.47
N SER A 110 11.42 4.49 -1.51
CA SER A 110 12.44 5.10 -2.36
C SER A 110 11.92 6.35 -3.08
N PHE A 111 10.66 6.34 -3.55
CA PHE A 111 10.02 7.53 -4.13
C PHE A 111 9.88 8.65 -3.13
N LEU A 112 9.33 8.36 -1.94
CA LEU A 112 9.14 9.36 -0.89
C LEU A 112 10.47 10.04 -0.50
N ARG A 113 11.58 9.29 -0.43
CA ARG A 113 12.92 9.84 -0.18
C ARG A 113 13.43 10.76 -1.29
N LEU A 114 13.01 10.55 -2.55
CA LEU A 114 13.41 11.41 -3.66
C LEU A 114 12.68 12.76 -3.62
N LEU A 115 11.47 12.80 -3.07
CA LEU A 115 10.64 14.00 -2.99
C LEU A 115 11.19 15.10 -2.08
N GLU A 116 12.11 14.76 -1.17
CA GLU A 116 12.86 15.72 -0.36
C GLU A 116 13.66 16.74 -1.19
N LYS A 117 13.86 16.48 -2.49
CA LYS A 117 14.72 17.27 -3.40
C LYS A 117 13.98 17.84 -4.61
N VAL A 118 12.65 17.77 -4.58
CA VAL A 118 11.75 18.19 -5.66
C VAL A 118 10.99 19.44 -5.19
N ASP A 119 10.58 20.28 -6.13
CA ASP A 119 9.79 21.48 -5.86
C ASP A 119 8.44 21.14 -5.19
N GLY A 120 7.87 22.08 -4.43
CA GLY A 120 6.72 21.84 -3.55
C GLY A 120 5.43 21.38 -4.26
N VAL A 121 5.15 21.87 -5.47
CA VAL A 121 3.93 21.49 -6.21
C VAL A 121 4.00 20.05 -6.68
N THR A 122 5.13 19.67 -7.29
CA THR A 122 5.37 18.28 -7.73
C THR A 122 5.44 17.34 -6.52
N ARG A 123 6.01 17.80 -5.40
CA ARG A 123 6.08 17.06 -4.14
C ARG A 123 4.72 16.69 -3.59
N GLU A 124 3.78 17.64 -3.50
CA GLU A 124 2.45 17.38 -2.95
C GLU A 124 1.70 16.31 -3.77
N GLN A 125 1.68 16.45 -5.10
CA GLN A 125 0.97 15.52 -5.99
C GLN A 125 1.57 14.10 -5.91
N VAL A 126 2.90 13.98 -6.02
CA VAL A 126 3.53 12.66 -5.98
C VAL A 126 3.43 12.02 -4.60
N THR A 127 3.41 12.82 -3.53
CA THR A 127 3.17 12.32 -2.17
C THR A 127 1.78 11.68 -2.05
N LYS A 128 0.73 12.33 -2.58
CA LYS A 128 -0.63 11.77 -2.60
C LYS A 128 -0.67 10.43 -3.34
N ASP A 129 -0.03 10.36 -4.51
CA ASP A 129 0.01 9.14 -5.31
C ASP A 129 0.75 8.01 -4.57
N CYS A 130 1.86 8.33 -3.88
CA CYS A 130 2.58 7.38 -3.03
C CYS A 130 1.70 6.84 -1.90
N ILE A 131 0.92 7.70 -1.23
CA ILE A 131 -0.01 7.30 -0.17
C ILE A 131 -1.08 6.34 -0.70
N LEU A 132 -1.69 6.65 -1.85
CA LEU A 132 -2.72 5.80 -2.45
C LEU A 132 -2.15 4.44 -2.88
N LYS A 133 -0.95 4.42 -3.46
CA LYS A 133 -0.28 3.17 -3.81
C LYS A 133 0.08 2.36 -2.57
N LEU A 134 0.55 2.99 -1.50
CA LEU A 134 0.83 2.31 -0.23
C LEU A 134 -0.45 1.67 0.32
N ARG A 135 -1.55 2.43 0.35
CA ARG A 135 -2.87 1.94 0.76
C ARG A 135 -3.31 0.71 -0.03
N ASN A 136 -3.12 0.73 -1.35
CA ASN A 136 -3.51 -0.39 -2.22
C ASN A 136 -2.66 -1.64 -1.95
N ILE A 137 -1.35 -1.48 -1.72
CA ILE A 137 -0.50 -2.62 -1.33
C ILE A 137 -0.94 -3.18 0.02
N LEU A 138 -1.22 -2.33 1.01
CA LEU A 138 -1.73 -2.77 2.32
C LEU A 138 -3.07 -3.50 2.20
N GLN A 139 -3.95 -3.06 1.30
CA GLN A 139 -5.19 -3.77 0.98
C GLN A 139 -4.93 -5.17 0.41
N LEU A 140 -3.97 -5.30 -0.52
CA LEU A 140 -3.61 -6.58 -1.13
C LEU A 140 -2.98 -7.53 -0.10
N VAL A 141 -2.05 -7.05 0.73
CA VAL A 141 -1.48 -7.78 1.85
C VAL A 141 -2.59 -8.26 2.80
N HIS A 142 -3.51 -7.37 3.16
CA HIS A 142 -4.62 -7.70 4.03
C HIS A 142 -5.53 -8.76 3.42
N LYS A 143 -5.92 -8.59 2.15
CA LYS A 143 -6.83 -9.50 1.43
C LYS A 143 -6.23 -10.90 1.26
N ASN A 144 -4.95 -10.98 0.91
CA ASN A 144 -4.34 -12.21 0.41
C ASN A 144 -3.47 -12.95 1.43
N LEU A 145 -2.99 -12.28 2.47
CA LEU A 145 -2.17 -12.90 3.51
C LEU A 145 -2.85 -12.81 4.88
N ILE A 146 -3.18 -11.61 5.35
CA ILE A 146 -3.67 -11.44 6.72
C ILE A 146 -5.06 -12.07 6.92
N LYS A 147 -6.02 -11.76 6.06
CA LYS A 147 -7.40 -12.26 6.19
C LYS A 147 -7.47 -13.80 6.10
N PRO A 148 -6.76 -14.48 5.18
CA PRO A 148 -6.66 -15.94 5.20
C PRO A 148 -6.07 -16.51 6.50
N LEU A 149 -4.99 -15.93 7.03
CA LEU A 149 -4.41 -16.34 8.31
C LEU A 149 -5.46 -16.36 9.42
N TYR A 150 -6.16 -15.25 9.63
CA TYR A 150 -7.17 -15.16 10.70
C TYR A 150 -8.38 -16.04 10.44
N ARG A 151 -8.81 -16.22 9.19
CA ARG A 151 -9.90 -17.13 8.83
C ARG A 151 -9.56 -18.58 9.18
N GLU A 152 -8.36 -19.04 8.85
CA GLU A 152 -7.92 -20.41 9.15
C GLU A 152 -7.80 -20.61 10.66
N VAL A 153 -7.17 -19.67 11.38
CA VAL A 153 -7.10 -19.69 12.84
C VAL A 153 -8.51 -19.68 13.46
N GLU A 154 -9.46 -18.99 12.83
CA GLU A 154 -10.84 -18.97 13.29
C GLU A 154 -11.49 -20.37 13.21
N ALA A 155 -11.26 -21.07 12.10
CA ALA A 155 -11.80 -22.40 11.83
C ALA A 155 -11.13 -23.54 12.63
N MET A 156 -9.99 -23.29 13.28
CA MET A 156 -9.30 -24.31 14.08
C MET A 156 -10.12 -24.74 15.30
N LYS A 157 -10.24 -26.06 15.51
CA LYS A 157 -10.91 -26.67 16.67
C LYS A 157 -10.34 -26.21 18.02
N LYS A 158 -9.04 -25.93 18.06
CA LYS A 158 -8.33 -25.39 19.22
C LYS A 158 -7.56 -24.16 18.76
N LYS A 159 -7.80 -23.02 19.41
CA LYS A 159 -7.07 -21.79 19.10
C LYS A 159 -5.58 -21.98 19.40
N PRO A 160 -4.68 -21.63 18.46
CA PRO A 160 -3.25 -21.61 18.73
C PRO A 160 -2.98 -20.57 19.82
N LYS A 161 -2.13 -20.93 20.80
CA LYS A 161 -1.57 -19.96 21.75
C LYS A 161 -0.31 -19.40 21.11
N SER A 162 -0.45 -18.39 20.25
CA SER A 162 0.66 -17.77 19.53
C SER A 162 0.80 -16.33 19.96
N GLU A 163 1.90 -16.03 20.65
CA GLU A 163 2.29 -14.66 20.98
C GLU A 163 2.57 -13.86 19.70
N SER A 164 3.16 -14.51 18.68
CA SER A 164 3.41 -13.90 17.37
C SER A 164 2.13 -13.42 16.69
N LEU A 165 1.02 -14.18 16.78
CA LEU A 165 -0.26 -13.80 16.21
C LEU A 165 -0.91 -12.60 16.92
N ASP A 166 -0.82 -12.57 18.25
CA ASP A 166 -1.35 -11.46 19.07
C ASP A 166 -0.53 -10.18 18.86
N ASN A 167 0.80 -10.32 18.83
CA ASN A 167 1.71 -9.22 18.52
C ASN A 167 1.52 -8.72 17.10
N PHE A 168 1.33 -9.62 16.14
CA PHE A 168 1.05 -9.23 14.75
C PHE A 168 -0.21 -8.37 14.66
N LYS A 169 -1.32 -8.82 15.27
CA LYS A 169 -2.60 -8.09 15.30
C LYS A 169 -2.44 -6.69 15.87
N THR A 170 -1.84 -6.60 17.05
CA THR A 170 -1.69 -5.35 17.81
C THR A 170 -0.87 -4.34 17.00
N ASN A 171 0.31 -4.75 16.55
CA ASN A 171 1.22 -3.90 15.78
C ASN A 171 0.64 -3.51 14.41
N TRP A 172 -0.07 -4.41 13.73
CA TRP A 172 -0.72 -4.11 12.46
C TRP A 172 -1.77 -3.02 12.63
N ASN A 173 -2.66 -3.18 13.60
CA ASN A 173 -3.72 -2.21 13.87
C ASN A 173 -3.17 -0.86 14.33
N GLU A 174 -2.12 -0.85 15.17
CA GLU A 174 -1.43 0.38 15.58
C GLU A 174 -0.84 1.12 14.38
N ARG A 175 -0.12 0.41 13.50
CA ARG A 175 0.49 1.01 12.30
C ARG A 175 -0.55 1.56 11.32
N LEU A 176 -1.67 0.87 11.11
CA LEU A 176 -2.79 1.39 10.32
C LEU A 176 -3.40 2.64 10.96
N GLY A 177 -3.54 2.65 12.28
CA GLY A 177 -4.02 3.82 13.02
C GLY A 177 -3.09 5.02 12.90
N ASP A 178 -1.78 4.81 12.99
CA ASP A 178 -0.78 5.87 12.83
C ASP A 178 -0.74 6.41 11.40
N LEU A 179 -0.85 5.54 10.40
CA LEU A 179 -0.96 5.93 9.00
C LEU A 179 -2.25 6.74 8.73
N GLN A 180 -3.38 6.26 9.23
CA GLN A 180 -4.66 6.98 9.13
C GLN A 180 -4.54 8.39 9.72
N LYS A 181 -4.01 8.52 10.94
CA LYS A 181 -3.82 9.82 11.60
C LYS A 181 -2.86 10.72 10.84
N ALA A 182 -1.80 10.17 10.25
CA ALA A 182 -0.86 10.94 9.45
C ALA A 182 -1.55 11.48 8.18
N CYS A 183 -2.43 10.72 7.53
CA CYS A 183 -3.07 11.14 6.29
C CYS A 183 -4.39 11.91 6.49
N ASP A 184 -5.02 11.82 7.68
CA ASP A 184 -6.25 12.54 8.04
C ASP A 184 -6.05 14.07 8.06
N PHE A 185 -4.82 14.52 8.37
CA PHE A 185 -4.50 15.94 8.53
C PHE A 185 -4.27 16.64 7.18
N GLU A 186 -3.48 16.05 6.28
CA GLU A 186 -3.17 16.66 4.98
C GLU A 186 -4.21 16.35 3.88
N TYR A 187 -4.70 15.10 3.78
CA TYR A 187 -5.28 14.65 2.50
C TYR A 187 -6.68 14.05 2.57
N GLN A 188 -7.15 13.58 3.73
CA GLN A 188 -8.51 12.99 3.94
C GLN A 188 -8.95 11.88 2.95
N VAL A 189 -8.07 11.42 2.06
CA VAL A 189 -8.36 10.38 1.04
C VAL A 189 -8.03 8.97 1.50
N LEU A 190 -7.39 8.82 2.66
CA LEU A 190 -7.01 7.51 3.17
C LEU A 190 -8.15 6.89 3.97
N ASP A 191 -8.59 5.68 3.61
CA ASP A 191 -9.38 4.82 4.48
C ASP A 191 -8.70 3.45 4.57
N VAL A 192 -8.09 3.20 5.73
CA VAL A 192 -7.46 1.92 6.08
C VAL A 192 -8.16 1.20 7.22
N LYS A 193 -9.27 1.75 7.75
CA LYS A 193 -9.99 1.14 8.89
C LYS A 193 -10.59 -0.21 8.52
N ALA A 194 -10.93 -0.40 7.25
CA ALA A 194 -11.39 -1.68 6.72
C ALA A 194 -10.33 -2.81 6.78
N PHE A 195 -9.06 -2.47 7.01
CA PHE A 195 -7.95 -3.42 7.07
C PHE A 195 -7.56 -3.79 8.50
N LEU A 196 -8.29 -3.27 9.51
CA LEU A 196 -8.09 -3.63 10.90
C LEU A 196 -8.50 -5.09 11.14
N VAL A 197 -7.65 -5.80 11.88
CA VAL A 197 -7.91 -7.17 12.33
C VAL A 197 -8.74 -7.12 13.61
N LYS A 198 -9.88 -7.81 13.60
CA LYS A 198 -10.83 -7.88 14.73
C LYS A 198 -10.52 -8.98 15.72
#